data_AF-A0A527ZMV6-F1
#
_entry.id   AF-A0A527ZMV6-F1
#
_cell.length_a   1.000
_cell.length_b   1.000
_cell.length_c   1.000
_cell.angle_alpha   90.00
_cell.angle_beta   90.00
_cell.angle_gamma   90.00
#
_symmetry.space_group_name_H-M   'P 1'
#
loop_
_entity.id
_entity.type
_entity.pdbx_description
1 polymer ?
#
loop_
_entity_poly.entity_id
_entity_poly.type
_entity_poly.pdbx_seq_one_letter_code
_entity_poly.pdbx_strand_id
1 'polypeptide(L)'
;VYMRGAAGASADSDRDKGFKKALAEFPDVKVVHEVFTGWQQDQGKQQILDFIATGAPFNGIWTSGIDNVIVDALVESQTPLVPVVGADNAGFVGQLNSVEGLVGAAVTNPGSIGGAGVTLALQILNGKKPAEQTVLVEPQLWENATEEGKAKLKSVADPSLSPEWPVSISIPEWTTYTKDQIIACKGPGE
;
A
#
# COMPACT_ATOMS: atom_id res chain seq x y z
N VAL A 1 13.51 1.45 -8.96
CA VAL A 1 12.70 0.32 -9.47
C VAL A 1 11.23 0.70 -9.34
N TYR A 2 10.43 0.48 -10.37
CA TYR A 2 9.00 0.77 -10.39
C TYR A 2 8.22 -0.54 -10.57
N MET A 3 7.62 -1.02 -9.47
CA MET A 3 6.91 -2.30 -9.40
C MET A 3 5.40 -2.05 -9.36
N ARG A 4 4.80 -2.07 -10.54
CA ARG A 4 3.38 -1.81 -10.78
C ARG A 4 2.49 -2.95 -10.29
N GLY A 5 1.20 -2.68 -10.25
CA GLY A 5 0.18 -3.62 -9.85
C GLY A 5 -0.19 -4.65 -10.92
N ALA A 6 -1.49 -4.92 -11.02
CA ALA A 6 -2.06 -5.78 -12.06
C ALA A 6 -2.29 -5.01 -13.36
N ALA A 7 -1.74 -5.51 -14.46
CA ALA A 7 -1.90 -4.91 -15.78
C ALA A 7 -3.39 -4.88 -16.18
N GLY A 8 -3.85 -3.73 -16.69
CA GLY A 8 -5.25 -3.53 -17.10
C GLY A 8 -6.20 -3.15 -15.96
N ALA A 9 -5.77 -3.20 -14.70
CA ALA A 9 -6.58 -2.71 -13.59
C ALA A 9 -6.66 -1.17 -13.61
N SER A 10 -7.85 -0.63 -13.38
CA SER A 10 -8.06 0.83 -13.30
C SER A 10 -7.26 1.47 -12.17
N ALA A 11 -7.22 0.82 -11.00
CA ALA A 11 -6.46 1.29 -9.85
C ALA A 11 -4.94 1.40 -10.14
N ASP A 12 -4.38 0.44 -10.87
CA ASP A 12 -2.98 0.54 -11.34
C ASP A 12 -2.79 1.69 -12.32
N SER A 13 -3.73 1.84 -13.27
CA SER A 13 -3.68 2.93 -14.25
C SER A 13 -3.71 4.31 -13.60
N ASP A 14 -4.49 4.49 -12.53
CA ASP A 14 -4.56 5.77 -11.81
C ASP A 14 -3.30 6.03 -10.96
N ARG A 15 -2.74 4.99 -10.34
CA ARG A 15 -1.44 5.08 -9.67
C ARG A 15 -0.30 5.43 -10.63
N ASP A 16 -0.30 4.85 -11.83
CA ASP A 16 0.69 5.15 -12.88
C ASP A 16 0.61 6.60 -13.37
N LYS A 17 -0.62 7.13 -13.56
CA LYS A 17 -0.80 8.56 -13.86
C LYS A 17 -0.19 9.45 -12.77
N GLY A 18 -0.45 9.14 -11.50
CA GLY A 18 0.10 9.86 -10.36
C GLY A 18 1.62 9.77 -10.30
N PHE A 19 2.17 8.57 -10.42
CA PHE A 19 3.61 8.31 -10.43
C PHE A 19 4.32 9.07 -11.55
N LYS A 20 3.81 9.00 -12.79
CA LYS A 20 4.39 9.70 -13.95
C LYS A 20 4.31 11.21 -13.83
N LYS A 21 3.22 11.74 -13.24
CA LYS A 21 3.10 13.16 -12.94
C LYS A 21 4.21 13.58 -11.97
N ALA A 22 4.39 12.87 -10.86
CA ALA A 22 5.45 13.16 -9.90
C ALA A 22 6.84 13.00 -10.53
N LEU A 23 7.08 11.93 -11.30
CA LEU A 23 8.36 11.68 -11.97
C LEU A 23 8.75 12.83 -12.91
N ALA A 24 7.78 13.45 -13.60
CA ALA A 24 8.04 14.61 -14.45
C ALA A 24 8.53 15.85 -13.69
N GLU A 25 8.26 15.94 -12.38
CA GLU A 25 8.75 17.01 -11.51
C GLU A 25 10.20 16.75 -11.04
N PHE A 26 10.73 15.53 -11.21
CA PHE A 26 12.07 15.12 -10.81
C PHE A 26 12.87 14.53 -12.00
N PRO A 27 13.35 15.36 -12.94
CA PRO A 27 13.95 14.90 -14.20
C PRO A 27 15.25 14.08 -14.03
N ASP A 28 15.91 14.20 -12.89
CA ASP A 28 17.12 13.43 -12.56
C ASP A 28 16.80 11.99 -12.08
N VAL A 29 15.56 11.71 -11.70
CA VAL A 29 15.10 10.38 -11.32
C VAL A 29 14.74 9.60 -12.58
N LYS A 30 15.36 8.42 -12.74
CA LYS A 30 15.12 7.53 -13.89
C LYS A 30 14.59 6.18 -13.43
N VAL A 31 13.57 5.69 -14.12
CA VAL A 31 13.08 4.32 -13.94
C VAL A 31 14.05 3.37 -14.66
N VAL A 32 14.82 2.61 -13.88
CA VAL A 32 15.77 1.61 -14.39
C VAL A 32 15.14 0.24 -14.66
N HIS A 33 14.05 -0.06 -13.96
CA HIS A 33 13.24 -1.26 -14.12
C HIS A 33 11.77 -0.90 -13.90
N GLU A 34 10.90 -1.31 -14.83
CA GLU A 34 9.44 -1.23 -14.71
C GLU A 34 8.85 -2.62 -14.96
N VAL A 35 8.09 -3.14 -14.00
CA VAL A 35 7.43 -4.45 -14.10
C VAL A 35 6.03 -4.42 -13.51
N PHE A 36 5.14 -5.27 -14.01
CA PHE A 36 3.88 -5.59 -13.36
C PHE A 36 4.07 -6.80 -12.45
N THR A 37 3.66 -6.67 -11.19
CA THR A 37 3.76 -7.74 -10.19
C THR A 37 2.48 -8.58 -10.15
N GLY A 38 1.40 -8.10 -10.76
CA GLY A 38 0.09 -8.74 -10.63
C GLY A 38 -0.53 -8.61 -9.24
N TRP A 39 0.03 -7.76 -8.37
CA TRP A 39 -0.25 -7.75 -6.92
C TRP A 39 0.02 -9.08 -6.23
N GLN A 40 0.92 -9.90 -6.79
CA GLN A 40 1.30 -11.18 -6.22
C GLN A 40 2.65 -11.07 -5.49
N GLN A 41 2.66 -11.48 -4.22
CA GLN A 41 3.82 -11.36 -3.33
C GLN A 41 5.00 -12.19 -3.86
N ASP A 42 4.77 -13.44 -4.24
CA ASP A 42 5.79 -14.36 -4.76
C ASP A 42 6.41 -13.84 -6.07
N GLN A 43 5.59 -13.41 -7.02
CA GLN A 43 6.04 -12.83 -8.27
C GLN A 43 6.87 -11.56 -8.03
N GLY A 44 6.39 -10.67 -7.16
CA GLY A 44 7.09 -9.45 -6.79
C GLY A 44 8.45 -9.70 -6.13
N LYS A 45 8.50 -10.65 -5.19
CA LYS A 45 9.74 -11.07 -4.53
C LYS A 45 10.75 -11.62 -5.55
N GLN A 46 10.30 -12.49 -6.46
CA GLN A 46 11.17 -13.03 -7.50
C GLN A 46 11.72 -11.93 -8.41
N GLN A 47 10.87 -11.01 -8.87
CA GLN A 47 11.28 -9.90 -9.75
C GLN A 47 12.34 -8.99 -9.11
N ILE A 48 12.20 -8.64 -7.83
CA ILE A 48 13.22 -7.80 -7.16
C ILE A 48 14.52 -8.58 -6.91
N LEU A 49 14.45 -9.88 -6.58
CA LEU A 49 15.63 -10.73 -6.45
C LEU A 49 16.40 -10.83 -7.77
N ASP A 50 15.68 -10.96 -8.89
CA ASP A 50 16.29 -10.94 -10.23
C ASP A 50 17.02 -9.61 -10.49
N PHE A 51 16.43 -8.47 -10.11
CA PHE A 51 17.07 -7.17 -10.24
C PHE A 51 18.30 -7.02 -9.35
N ILE A 52 18.23 -7.46 -8.09
CA ILE A 52 19.38 -7.50 -7.18
C ILE A 52 20.52 -8.33 -7.78
N ALA A 53 20.19 -9.51 -8.33
CA ALA A 53 21.17 -10.43 -8.92
C ALA A 53 21.90 -9.85 -10.14
N THR A 54 21.33 -8.85 -10.82
CA THR A 54 22.03 -8.16 -11.93
C THR A 54 23.23 -7.35 -11.47
N GLY A 55 23.29 -6.96 -10.19
CA GLY A 55 24.27 -6.01 -9.65
C GLY A 55 24.11 -4.57 -10.15
N ALA A 56 23.06 -4.27 -10.94
CA ALA A 56 22.78 -2.92 -11.38
C ALA A 56 22.29 -2.07 -10.19
N PRO A 57 22.86 -0.86 -9.98
CA PRO A 57 22.46 -0.03 -8.86
C PRO A 57 21.06 0.52 -9.06
N PHE A 58 20.29 0.57 -7.98
CA PHE A 58 19.04 1.31 -7.87
C PHE A 58 19.03 2.08 -6.55
N ASN A 59 18.36 3.24 -6.52
CA ASN A 59 18.38 4.15 -5.37
C ASN A 59 17.03 4.27 -4.65
N GLY A 60 16.03 3.50 -5.07
CA GLY A 60 14.71 3.52 -4.49
C GLY A 60 13.78 2.54 -5.19
N ILE A 61 12.76 2.10 -4.47
CA ILE A 61 11.76 1.17 -4.97
C ILE A 61 10.39 1.77 -4.68
N TRP A 62 9.59 1.91 -5.74
CA TRP A 62 8.17 2.19 -5.62
C TRP A 62 7.42 0.91 -5.95
N THR A 63 6.55 0.47 -5.06
CA THR A 63 5.75 -0.74 -5.22
C THR A 63 4.27 -0.45 -4.93
N SER A 64 3.42 -1.26 -5.52
CA SER A 64 1.97 -1.18 -5.37
C SER A 64 1.43 -2.33 -4.51
N GLY A 65 1.75 -2.36 -3.21
CA GLY A 65 1.03 -3.21 -2.24
C GLY A 65 1.56 -4.63 -2.07
N ILE A 66 2.84 -4.87 -2.40
CA ILE A 66 3.56 -6.12 -2.15
C ILE A 66 4.85 -5.84 -1.35
N ASP A 67 4.83 -4.77 -0.56
CA ASP A 67 6.04 -4.04 -0.20
C ASP A 67 6.87 -4.79 0.85
N ASN A 68 6.21 -5.62 1.64
CA ASN A 68 6.85 -6.40 2.70
C ASN A 68 7.86 -7.41 2.16
N VAL A 69 7.52 -8.15 1.09
CA VAL A 69 8.46 -9.12 0.51
C VAL A 69 9.59 -8.46 -0.27
N ILE A 70 9.43 -7.20 -0.68
CA ILE A 70 10.50 -6.40 -1.27
C ILE A 70 11.54 -6.06 -0.20
N VAL A 71 11.10 -5.60 0.98
CA VAL A 71 12.00 -5.36 2.11
C VAL A 71 12.67 -6.65 2.56
N ASP A 72 11.93 -7.76 2.66
CA ASP A 72 12.50 -9.07 2.99
C ASP A 72 13.60 -9.46 2.00
N ALA A 73 13.37 -9.30 0.70
CA ALA A 73 14.36 -9.60 -0.33
C ALA A 73 15.64 -8.75 -0.20
N LEU A 74 15.53 -7.46 0.13
CA LEU A 74 16.69 -6.60 0.35
C LEU A 74 17.51 -7.05 1.56
N VAL A 75 16.83 -7.37 2.67
CA VAL A 75 17.46 -7.82 3.92
C VAL A 75 18.12 -9.19 3.74
N GLU A 76 17.39 -10.16 3.19
CA GLU A 76 17.86 -11.53 2.92
C GLU A 76 19.08 -11.54 1.98
N SER A 77 19.08 -10.67 0.97
CA SER A 77 20.17 -10.54 0.00
C SER A 77 21.34 -9.69 0.50
N GLN A 78 21.26 -9.17 1.74
CA GLN A 78 22.24 -8.25 2.31
C GLN A 78 22.55 -7.06 1.39
N THR A 79 21.55 -6.65 0.60
CA THR A 79 21.66 -5.51 -0.30
C THR A 79 21.46 -4.23 0.51
N PRO A 80 22.21 -3.15 0.22
CA PRO A 80 21.96 -1.87 0.89
C PRO A 80 20.50 -1.48 0.82
N LEU A 81 19.91 -1.15 1.98
CA LEU A 81 18.54 -0.67 2.04
C LEU A 81 18.42 0.66 1.29
N VAL A 82 17.42 0.74 0.44
CA VAL A 82 17.04 1.95 -0.29
C VAL A 82 15.63 2.37 0.14
N PRO A 83 15.23 3.63 -0.06
CA PRO A 83 13.86 4.04 0.20
C PRO A 83 12.83 3.15 -0.50
N VAL A 84 11.86 2.65 0.25
CA VAL A 84 10.73 1.84 -0.27
C VAL A 84 9.42 2.60 -0.06
N VAL A 85 8.64 2.78 -1.12
CA VAL A 85 7.28 3.33 -1.07
C VAL A 85 6.30 2.23 -1.40
N GLY A 86 5.26 2.10 -0.58
CA GLY A 86 4.31 1.00 -0.65
C GLY A 86 2.91 1.32 -0.14
N ALA A 87 2.10 0.28 0.04
CA ALA A 87 0.77 0.38 0.67
C ALA A 87 0.84 0.13 2.17
N ASP A 88 -0.26 0.38 2.87
CA ASP A 88 -0.39 0.23 4.32
C ASP A 88 -0.57 -1.22 4.81
N ASN A 89 0.03 -2.19 4.12
CA ASN A 89 0.00 -3.59 4.54
C ASN A 89 0.69 -3.75 5.91
N ALA A 90 0.11 -4.57 6.79
CA ALA A 90 0.58 -4.76 8.17
C ALA A 90 2.03 -5.21 8.25
N GLY A 91 2.47 -6.06 7.31
CA GLY A 91 3.87 -6.49 7.21
C GLY A 91 4.82 -5.32 6.93
N PHE A 92 4.47 -4.46 5.97
CA PHE A 92 5.31 -3.31 5.60
C PHE A 92 5.31 -2.23 6.68
N VAL A 93 4.14 -1.91 7.25
CA VAL A 93 4.03 -1.01 8.41
C VAL A 93 4.86 -1.56 9.59
N GLY A 94 4.83 -2.87 9.83
CA GLY A 94 5.65 -3.54 10.83
C GLY A 94 7.15 -3.40 10.57
N GLN A 95 7.59 -3.56 9.32
CA GLN A 95 8.99 -3.39 8.93
C GLN A 95 9.46 -1.93 9.03
N LEU A 96 8.63 -0.95 8.63
CA LEU A 96 8.95 0.48 8.78
C LEU A 96 9.20 0.89 10.24
N ASN A 97 8.64 0.14 11.19
CA ASN A 97 8.85 0.33 12.63
C ASN A 97 10.04 -0.46 13.21
N SER A 98 10.46 -1.55 12.57
CA SER A 98 11.34 -2.55 13.20
C SER A 98 12.66 -2.84 12.46
N VAL A 99 12.72 -2.63 11.14
CA VAL A 99 13.93 -2.86 10.35
C VAL A 99 14.86 -1.65 10.47
N GLU A 100 15.99 -1.84 11.13
CA GLU A 100 17.00 -0.79 11.30
C GLU A 100 17.56 -0.32 9.94
N GLY A 101 17.63 0.99 9.75
CA GLY A 101 18.13 1.60 8.52
C GLY A 101 17.14 1.63 7.35
N LEU A 102 15.97 0.98 7.46
CA LEU A 102 14.91 1.11 6.46
C LEU A 102 14.34 2.53 6.50
N VAL A 103 14.27 3.17 5.34
CA VAL A 103 13.50 4.40 5.14
C VAL A 103 12.38 4.09 4.16
N GLY A 104 11.17 4.58 4.42
CA GLY A 104 10.06 4.34 3.53
C GLY A 104 8.77 5.03 3.93
N ALA A 105 7.77 4.84 3.06
CA ALA A 105 6.45 5.43 3.23
C ALA A 105 5.34 4.48 2.76
N ALA A 106 4.35 4.29 3.61
CA ALA A 106 3.13 3.54 3.33
C ALA A 106 1.98 4.51 3.03
N VAL A 107 1.27 4.28 1.92
CA VAL A 107 0.08 5.05 1.54
C VAL A 107 -1.17 4.19 1.78
N THR A 108 -2.18 4.75 2.44
CA THR A 108 -3.39 4.00 2.76
C THR A 108 -4.16 3.61 1.51
N ASN A 109 -4.49 2.32 1.39
CA ASN A 109 -5.39 1.79 0.38
C ASN A 109 -6.38 0.80 1.01
N PRO A 110 -7.39 1.31 1.75
CA PRO A 110 -8.28 0.48 2.55
C PRO A 110 -9.10 -0.50 1.70
N GLY A 111 -8.99 -1.80 1.97
CA GLY A 111 -9.91 -2.81 1.42
C GLY A 111 -11.38 -2.58 1.85
N SER A 112 -11.56 -1.83 2.93
CA SER A 112 -12.86 -1.43 3.48
C SER A 112 -13.67 -0.48 2.58
N ILE A 113 -13.10 -0.03 1.46
CA ILE A 113 -13.79 0.78 0.44
C ILE A 113 -15.06 0.11 -0.11
N GLY A 114 -15.10 -1.23 -0.15
CA GLY A 114 -16.32 -1.97 -0.53
C GLY A 114 -17.46 -1.75 0.46
N GLY A 115 -17.16 -1.75 1.77
CA GLY A 115 -18.12 -1.44 2.83
C GLY A 115 -18.64 -0.01 2.73
N ALA A 116 -17.75 0.95 2.46
CA ALA A 116 -18.13 2.33 2.21
C ALA A 116 -19.09 2.47 1.02
N GLY A 117 -18.86 1.71 -0.05
CA GLY A 117 -19.75 1.66 -1.22
C GLY A 117 -21.16 1.16 -0.89
N VAL A 118 -21.28 0.13 -0.05
CA VAL A 118 -22.59 -0.37 0.41
C VAL A 118 -23.30 0.68 1.26
N THR A 119 -22.58 1.33 2.18
CA THR A 119 -23.13 2.44 3.00
C THR A 119 -23.64 3.58 2.11
N LEU A 120 -22.89 3.98 1.09
CA LEU A 120 -23.32 5.00 0.13
C LEU A 120 -24.60 4.58 -0.63
N ALA A 121 -24.67 3.33 -1.09
CA ALA A 121 -25.84 2.81 -1.78
C ALA A 121 -27.10 2.87 -0.89
N LEU A 122 -26.98 2.49 0.39
CA LEU A 122 -28.07 2.59 1.35
C LEU A 122 -28.48 4.05 1.62
N GLN A 123 -27.54 4.98 1.69
CA GLN A 123 -27.86 6.41 1.82
C GLN A 123 -28.67 6.91 0.63
N ILE A 124 -28.26 6.56 -0.60
CA ILE A 124 -28.96 6.92 -1.84
C ILE A 124 -30.39 6.35 -1.86
N LEU A 125 -30.56 5.08 -1.48
CA LEU A 125 -31.88 4.43 -1.40
C LEU A 125 -32.79 5.09 -0.35
N ASN A 126 -32.22 5.64 0.72
CA ASN A 126 -32.93 6.41 1.74
C ASN A 126 -33.11 7.90 1.37
N GLY A 127 -32.89 8.27 0.11
CA GLY A 127 -33.09 9.63 -0.40
C GLY A 127 -31.97 10.61 -0.12
N LYS A 128 -30.86 10.18 0.51
CA LYS A 128 -29.66 11.00 0.73
C LYS A 128 -28.71 10.85 -0.45
N LYS A 129 -28.84 11.71 -1.45
CA LYS A 129 -27.96 11.72 -2.63
C LYS A 129 -26.64 12.45 -2.32
N PRO A 130 -25.49 11.95 -2.81
CA PRO A 130 -24.23 12.68 -2.70
C PRO A 130 -24.29 13.97 -3.52
N ALA A 131 -23.47 14.95 -3.13
CA ALA A 131 -23.33 16.21 -3.88
C ALA A 131 -22.68 16.00 -5.25
N GLU A 132 -21.82 14.99 -5.37
CA GLU A 132 -21.06 14.68 -6.58
C GLU A 132 -21.30 13.24 -7.04
N GLN A 133 -21.02 12.99 -8.32
CA GLN A 133 -21.05 11.64 -8.91
C GLN A 133 -19.90 10.76 -8.40
N THR A 134 -18.83 11.38 -7.92
CA THR A 134 -17.64 10.69 -7.40
C THR A 134 -17.49 11.04 -5.93
N VAL A 135 -17.36 10.02 -5.09
CA VAL A 135 -17.06 10.16 -3.67
C VAL A 135 -15.74 9.46 -3.42
N LEU A 136 -14.72 10.24 -3.05
CA LEU A 136 -13.37 9.74 -2.82
C LEU A 136 -13.11 9.60 -1.32
N VAL A 137 -12.33 8.57 -0.97
CA VAL A 137 -11.65 8.51 0.33
C VAL A 137 -10.34 9.28 0.22
N GLU A 138 -9.99 10.03 1.26
CA GLU A 138 -8.73 10.75 1.31
C GLU A 138 -7.61 9.80 1.77
N PRO A 139 -6.60 9.52 0.93
CA PRO A 139 -5.49 8.67 1.34
C PRO A 139 -4.57 9.41 2.31
N GLN A 140 -3.95 8.67 3.23
CA GLN A 140 -2.93 9.18 4.13
C GLN A 140 -1.56 8.61 3.78
N LEU A 141 -0.52 9.43 3.97
CA LEU A 141 0.88 9.04 3.87
C LEU A 141 1.44 8.81 5.28
N TRP A 142 2.03 7.65 5.53
CA TRP A 142 2.71 7.32 6.78
C TRP A 142 4.15 6.91 6.50
N GLU A 143 5.09 7.74 6.91
CA GLU A 143 6.52 7.58 6.61
C GLU A 143 7.35 7.47 7.88
N ASN A 144 8.49 6.79 7.84
CA ASN A 144 9.39 6.70 8.98
C ASN A 144 10.56 7.70 8.94
N ALA A 145 10.50 8.67 8.01
CA ALA A 145 11.48 9.74 7.87
C ALA A 145 11.27 10.91 8.83
N THR A 146 10.08 11.03 9.43
CA THR A 146 9.70 12.11 10.36
C THR A 146 9.25 11.54 11.71
N GLU A 147 9.32 12.33 12.78
CA GLU A 147 8.89 11.87 14.12
C GLU A 147 7.37 11.70 14.18
N GLU A 148 6.62 12.59 13.52
CA GLU A 148 5.17 12.51 13.38
C GLU A 148 4.78 11.25 12.61
N GLY A 149 5.47 10.96 11.50
CA GLY A 149 5.23 9.77 10.69
C GLY A 149 5.55 8.48 11.46
N LYS A 150 6.66 8.43 12.20
CA LYS A 150 6.99 7.30 13.11
C LYS A 150 5.92 7.11 14.18
N ALA A 151 5.45 8.19 14.81
CA ALA A 151 4.39 8.11 15.81
C ALA A 151 3.09 7.56 15.19
N LYS A 152 2.76 8.01 13.98
CA LYS A 152 1.61 7.51 13.22
C LYS A 152 1.75 6.03 12.91
N LEU A 153 2.87 5.59 12.33
CA LEU A 153 3.18 4.18 12.03
C LEU A 153 3.06 3.28 13.28
N LYS A 154 3.55 3.73 14.44
CA LYS A 154 3.39 3.00 15.70
C LYS A 154 1.92 2.88 16.12
N SER A 155 1.14 3.96 15.98
CA SER A 155 -0.27 3.99 16.39
C SER A 155 -1.19 3.11 15.52
N VAL A 156 -0.84 2.93 14.23
CA VAL A 156 -1.64 2.15 13.27
C VAL A 156 -1.13 0.73 13.11
N ALA A 157 0.04 0.41 13.63
CA ALA A 157 0.60 -0.94 13.58
C ALA A 157 -0.31 -1.92 14.34
N ASP A 158 -0.60 -3.04 13.68
CA ASP A 158 -1.44 -4.08 14.23
C ASP A 158 -0.85 -5.47 13.93
N PRO A 159 -0.01 -6.01 14.82
CA PRO A 159 0.68 -7.27 14.59
C PRO A 159 -0.25 -8.49 14.61
N SER A 160 -1.53 -8.31 14.92
CA SER A 160 -2.53 -9.40 14.86
C SER A 160 -3.13 -9.59 13.47
N LEU A 161 -2.96 -8.63 12.56
CA LEU A 161 -3.40 -8.76 11.17
C LEU A 161 -2.42 -9.64 10.39
N SER A 162 -2.94 -10.32 9.36
CA SER A 162 -2.08 -10.95 8.37
C SER A 162 -1.14 -9.89 7.77
N PRO A 163 0.16 -10.20 7.52
CA PRO A 163 1.10 -9.24 6.93
C PRO A 163 0.64 -8.63 5.60
N GLU A 164 -0.21 -9.34 4.86
CA GLU A 164 -0.75 -8.91 3.57
C GLU A 164 -1.99 -7.99 3.68
N TRP A 165 -2.57 -7.86 4.88
CA TRP A 165 -3.76 -7.05 5.08
C TRP A 165 -3.40 -5.58 5.29
N PRO A 166 -4.15 -4.63 4.71
CA PRO A 166 -3.99 -3.21 5.05
C PRO A 166 -4.36 -3.00 6.52
N VAL A 167 -3.62 -2.13 7.22
CA VAL A 167 -3.98 -1.76 8.61
C VAL A 167 -5.14 -0.76 8.66
N SER A 168 -5.44 -0.05 7.57
CA SER A 168 -6.64 0.78 7.41
C SER A 168 -7.91 -0.05 7.19
N ILE A 169 -8.24 -0.94 8.14
CA ILE A 169 -9.35 -1.89 8.05
C ILE A 169 -10.74 -1.24 8.18
N SER A 170 -10.85 0.05 8.48
CA SER A 170 -12.11 0.78 8.58
C SER A 170 -11.99 2.18 8.00
N ILE A 171 -13.12 2.71 7.53
CA ILE A 171 -13.25 4.10 7.08
C ILE A 171 -14.26 4.77 8.03
N PRO A 172 -13.84 5.78 8.82
CA PRO A 172 -14.72 6.48 9.74
C PRO A 172 -16.01 6.93 9.05
N GLU A 173 -17.15 6.78 9.72
CA GLU A 173 -18.50 7.11 9.22
C GLU A 173 -19.03 6.28 8.04
N TRP A 174 -18.16 5.56 7.32
CA TRP A 174 -18.51 4.77 6.15
C TRP A 174 -18.60 3.27 6.41
N THR A 175 -17.94 2.78 7.45
CA THR A 175 -17.95 1.36 7.85
C THR A 175 -18.45 1.18 9.28
N THR A 176 -19.25 0.15 9.53
CA THR A 176 -19.94 -0.07 10.81
C THR A 176 -19.61 -1.39 11.51
N TYR A 177 -18.70 -2.19 10.96
CA TYR A 177 -18.27 -3.44 11.56
C TYR A 177 -17.12 -3.24 12.57
N THR A 178 -16.93 -4.21 13.46
CA THR A 178 -15.78 -4.28 14.36
C THR A 178 -14.58 -4.94 13.67
N LYS A 179 -13.39 -4.75 14.23
CA LYS A 179 -12.17 -5.45 13.79
C LYS A 179 -12.34 -6.97 13.77
N ASP A 180 -12.93 -7.54 14.82
CA ASP A 180 -13.15 -8.99 14.90
C ASP A 180 -14.09 -9.49 13.79
N GLN A 181 -15.11 -8.70 13.43
CA GLN A 181 -16.04 -9.05 12.35
C GLN A 181 -15.36 -9.06 10.98
N ILE A 182 -14.53 -8.07 10.67
CA ILE A 182 -13.83 -8.04 9.38
C ILE A 182 -12.76 -9.14 9.29
N ILE A 183 -12.01 -9.40 10.39
CA ILE A 183 -11.01 -10.47 10.42
C ILE A 183 -11.65 -11.85 10.29
N ALA A 184 -12.83 -12.05 10.90
CA ALA A 184 -13.55 -13.32 10.79
C ALA A 184 -14.01 -13.62 9.36
N CYS A 185 -14.11 -12.62 8.47
CA CYS A 185 -14.68 -12.74 7.12
C CYS A 185 -16.06 -13.44 7.11
N LYS A 186 -16.84 -13.27 8.17
CA LYS A 186 -18.18 -13.86 8.33
C LYS A 186 -19.26 -12.83 8.05
N GLY A 187 -20.22 -13.20 7.20
CA GLY A 187 -21.38 -12.36 6.94
C GLY A 187 -22.31 -12.24 8.16
N PRO A 188 -23.26 -11.28 8.16
CA PRO A 188 -24.32 -11.25 9.15
C PRO A 188 -25.08 -12.59 9.17
N GLY A 189 -24.98 -13.35 10.26
CA GLY A 189 -25.68 -14.64 10.45
C GLY A 189 -24.83 -15.90 10.29
N GLU A 190 -23.50 -15.79 10.10
CA GLU A 190 -22.54 -16.90 9.98
C GLU A 190 -21.61 -17.11 11.20
#